data_AF-A0A6J5F6V9-F1
#
_entry.id   AF-A0A6J5F6V9-F1
#
_cell.length_a   1.000
_cell.length_b   1.000
_cell.length_c   1.000
_cell.angle_alpha   90.00
_cell.angle_beta   90.00
_cell.angle_gamma   90.00
#
_symmetry.space_group_name_H-M   'P 1'
#
loop_
_entity.id
_entity.type
_entity.pdbx_description
1 polymer ?
#
loop_
_entity_poly.entity_id
_entity_poly.type
_entity_poly.pdbx_seq_one_letter_code
_entity_poly.pdbx_strand_id
1 'polypeptide(L)' 'MIDREHALPVVQQARLVGIARSSAYYEPQPVSRTDLQLMRRMDELHLEFPFAGARMLARLLRREGNKVGRRQWAR' A
#
# COMPACT_ATOMS: atom_id res chain seq x y z
N MET A 1 12.41 -17.84 -5.37
CA MET A 1 11.63 -18.26 -4.19
C MET A 1 12.56 -18.22 -2.98
N ILE A 2 12.15 -17.60 -1.87
CA ILE A 2 12.91 -17.66 -0.60
C ILE A 2 12.36 -18.83 0.20
N ASP A 3 13.23 -19.67 0.74
CA ASP A 3 12.88 -20.84 1.55
C ASP A 3 13.60 -20.76 2.90
N ARG A 4 12.85 -20.81 4.00
CA ARG A 4 13.41 -20.71 5.36
C ARG A 4 14.10 -21.98 5.83
N GLU A 5 13.76 -23.13 5.24
CA GLU A 5 14.33 -24.43 5.58
C GLU A 5 15.57 -24.77 4.72
N HIS A 6 15.95 -23.88 3.80
CA HIS A 6 17.09 -24.08 2.93
C HIS A 6 18.43 -23.89 3.67
N ALA A 7 19.46 -24.59 3.22
CA ALA A 7 20.80 -24.56 3.83
C ALA A 7 21.46 -23.16 3.81
N LEU A 8 21.07 -22.30 2.85
CA LEU A 8 21.56 -20.92 2.79
C LEU A 8 20.73 -20.01 3.70
N PRO A 9 21.35 -19.08 4.45
CA PRO A 9 20.60 -18.06 5.17
C PRO A 9 19.69 -17.22 4.27
N VAL A 10 18.52 -16.82 4.77
CA VAL A 10 17.56 -15.94 4.07
C VAL A 10 18.22 -14.67 3.49
N VAL A 11 19.23 -14.14 4.17
CA VAL A 11 20.01 -12.98 3.70
C VAL A 11 20.76 -13.27 2.40
N GLN A 12 21.38 -14.45 2.30
CA GLN A 12 22.08 -14.86 1.09
C GLN A 12 21.10 -15.17 -0.04
N GLN A 13 19.99 -15.85 0.27
CA GLN A 13 18.94 -16.10 -0.71
C GLN A 13 18.37 -14.80 -1.28
N ALA A 14 18.02 -13.82 -0.43
CA ALA A 14 17.52 -12.51 -0.86
C ALA A 14 18.53 -11.76 -1.74
N ARG A 15 19.83 -11.85 -1.41
CA ARG A 15 20.90 -11.30 -2.25
C ARG A 15 20.97 -11.96 -3.62
N LEU A 16 20.85 -13.29 -3.68
CA LEU A 16 20.92 -14.06 -4.93
C LEU A 16 19.76 -13.75 -5.88
N VAL A 17 18.54 -13.57 -5.35
CA VAL A 17 17.37 -13.19 -6.14
C VAL A 17 17.21 -11.68 -6.34
N GLY A 18 18.12 -10.86 -5.81
CA GLY A 18 18.12 -9.41 -6.01
C GLY A 18 16.99 -8.65 -5.31
N ILE A 19 16.42 -9.19 -4.23
CA ILE A 19 15.36 -8.52 -3.46
C ILE A 19 15.90 -7.98 -2.13
N ALA A 20 15.22 -6.98 -1.58
CA ALA A 20 15.50 -6.52 -0.24
C ALA A 20 15.20 -7.63 0.78
N ARG A 21 16.05 -7.75 1.80
CA ARG A 21 15.86 -8.72 2.90
C ARG A 21 14.51 -8.55 3.61
N SER A 22 14.03 -7.31 3.75
CA SER A 22 12.74 -7.00 4.35
C SER A 22 11.58 -7.67 3.60
N SER A 23 11.66 -7.77 2.28
CA SER A 23 10.63 -8.42 1.46
C SER A 23 10.50 -9.92 1.76
N ALA A 24 11.56 -10.59 2.21
CA ALA A 24 11.50 -11.99 2.62
C ALA A 24 10.71 -12.22 3.93
N TYR A 25 10.56 -11.17 4.74
CA TYR A 25 9.80 -11.19 5.99
C TYR A 25 8.41 -10.56 5.86
N TYR A 26 8.13 -9.90 4.74
CA TYR A 26 6.84 -9.29 4.50
C TYR A 26 5.80 -10.38 4.22
N GLU A 27 4.74 -10.39 5.01
CA GLU A 27 3.56 -11.20 4.75
C GLU A 27 2.55 -10.35 3.97
N PRO A 28 2.16 -10.75 2.74
CA PRO A 28 1.16 -10.01 1.98
C PRO A 28 -0.15 -9.93 2.76
N GLN A 29 -0.59 -8.72 3.08
CA GLN A 29 -1.90 -8.50 3.69
C GLN A 29 -2.92 -8.11 2.61
N PRO A 30 -4.11 -8.74 2.59
CA PRO A 30 -5.16 -8.34 1.68
C PRO A 30 -5.69 -6.95 2.06
N VAL A 31 -5.86 -6.10 1.06
CA VAL A 31 -6.47 -4.78 1.24
C VAL A 31 -7.95 -4.95 1.59
N SER A 32 -8.42 -4.25 2.62
CA SER A 32 -9.83 -4.34 3.03
C SER A 32 -10.76 -3.80 1.94
N ARG A 33 -12.01 -4.28 1.89
CA ARG A 33 -13.01 -3.77 0.92
C ARG A 33 -13.22 -2.26 1.04
N THR A 34 -13.20 -1.75 2.27
CA THR A 34 -13.35 -0.33 2.56
C THR A 34 -12.15 0.47 2.01
N ASP A 35 -10.94 -0.05 2.18
CA ASP A 35 -9.74 0.61 1.64
C ASP A 35 -9.73 0.58 0.11
N LEU A 36 -10.15 -0.53 -0.51
CA LEU A 36 -10.30 -0.61 -1.97
C LEU A 36 -11.32 0.40 -2.50
N GLN A 37 -12.46 0.56 -1.84
CA GLN A 37 -13.45 1.57 -2.20
C GLN A 37 -12.89 2.99 -2.08
N LEU A 38 -12.15 3.25 -1.01
CA LEU A 38 -11.51 4.55 -0.80
C LEU A 38 -10.44 4.83 -1.87
N MET A 39 -9.62 3.84 -2.23
CA MET A 39 -8.63 3.97 -3.30
C MET A 39 -9.30 4.29 -4.64
N ARG A 40 -10.36 3.56 -5.00
CA ARG A 40 -11.13 3.85 -6.23
C ARG A 40 -11.70 5.27 -6.23
N ARG A 41 -12.25 5.72 -5.09
CA ARG A 41 -12.78 7.08 -4.99
C ARG A 41 -11.69 8.14 -5.12
N MET A 42 -10.49 7.87 -4.60
CA MET A 42 -9.33 8.75 -4.79
C MET A 42 -8.95 8.87 -6.27
N ASP A 43 -8.94 7.76 -7.00
CA ASP A 43 -8.63 7.74 -8.43
C ASP A 43 -9.69 8.52 -9.23
N GLU A 44 -10.98 8.31 -8.95
CA GLU A 44 -12.07 9.08 -9.56
C GLU A 44 -11.91 10.58 -9.34
N LEU A 45 -11.67 11.01 -8.09
CA LEU A 45 -11.46 12.43 -7.78
C LEU A 45 -10.21 13.01 -8.46
N HIS A 46 -9.19 12.19 -8.70
CA HIS A 46 -8.00 12.64 -9.42
C HIS A 46 -8.28 12.86 -10.91
N LEU A 47 -9.16 12.05 -11.51
CA LEU A 47 -9.64 12.25 -12.88
C LEU A 47 -10.58 13.46 -13.00
N GLU A 48 -11.49 13.64 -12.03
CA GLU A 48 -12.41 14.79 -11.98
C GLU A 48 -11.67 16.11 -11.72
N PHE A 49 -10.64 16.07 -10.87
CA PHE A 49 -9.85 17.24 -10.48
C PHE A 49 -8.34 16.97 -10.67
N PRO A 50 -7.82 17.01 -11.90
CA PRO A 50 -6.40 16.73 -12.19
C PRO A 50 -5.42 17.68 -11.48
N PHE A 51 -5.89 18.86 -11.10
CA PHE A 51 -5.13 19.86 -10.35
C PHE A 51 -5.20 19.66 -8.82
N ALA A 52 -6.07 18.78 -8.32
CA ALA A 52 -6.23 18.56 -6.89
C ALA A 52 -5.07 17.73 -6.33
N GLY A 53 -4.13 18.41 -5.68
CA GLY A 53 -3.08 17.74 -4.92
C GLY A 53 -3.63 16.98 -3.69
N ALA A 54 -2.78 16.17 -3.05
CA ALA A 54 -3.16 15.26 -1.97
C ALA A 54 -3.95 15.93 -0.81
N ARG A 55 -3.63 17.18 -0.44
CA ARG A 55 -4.36 17.91 0.62
C ARG A 55 -5.79 18.27 0.21
N MET A 56 -6.00 18.57 -1.07
CA MET A 56 -7.29 18.92 -1.63
C MET A 56 -8.17 17.67 -1.76
N LEU A 57 -7.63 16.58 -2.32
CA LEU A 57 -8.31 15.28 -2.39
C LEU A 57 -8.72 14.80 -1.00
N ALA A 58 -7.82 14.87 -0.02
CA ALA A 58 -8.15 14.51 1.36
C ALA A 58 -9.28 15.37 1.95
N ARG A 59 -9.41 16.64 1.55
CA ARG A 59 -10.52 17.51 1.98
C ARG A 59 -11.84 17.13 1.29
N LEU A 60 -11.81 16.79 0.01
CA LEU A 60 -12.99 16.32 -0.74
C LEU A 60 -13.53 15.02 -0.13
N LEU A 61 -12.65 14.05 0.09
CA LEU A 61 -13.03 12.78 0.73
C LEU A 61 -13.61 12.97 2.13
N ARG A 62 -13.03 13.89 2.94
CA ARG A 62 -13.59 14.22 4.26
C ARG A 62 -15.00 14.83 4.17
N ARG A 63 -15.30 15.63 3.14
CA ARG A 63 -16.65 16.17 2.91
C ARG A 63 -17.65 15.09 2.51
N GLU A 64 -17.18 14.03 1.85
CA GLU A 64 -17.97 12.85 1.50
C GLU A 64 -18.21 11.90 2.70
N GLY A 65 -17.73 12.26 3.89
CA GLY A 65 -17.87 11.43 5.11
C GLY A 65 -16.77 10.39 5.29
N ASN A 66 -15.79 10.31 4.38
CA ASN A 66 -14.66 9.41 4.52
C ASN A 66 -13.69 9.93 5.59
N LYS A 67 -13.41 9.14 6.62
CA LYS A 67 -12.42 9.46 7.65
C LYS A 67 -11.01 9.28 7.10
N VAL A 68 -10.54 10.24 6.29
CA VAL A 68 -9.22 10.14 5.65
C VAL A 68 -8.10 10.62 6.58
N GLY A 69 -7.27 9.69 7.06
CA GLY A 69 -6.08 9.94 7.89
C GLY A 69 -4.76 9.58 7.20
N ARG A 70 -3.63 10.10 7.72
CA ARG A 70 -2.28 9.98 7.10
C ARG A 70 -1.73 8.53 7.05
N ARG A 71 -2.32 7.58 7.79
CA ARG A 71 -1.85 6.19 7.96
C ARG A 71 -2.96 5.14 7.86
N GLN A 72 -4.07 5.47 7.20
CA GLN A 72 -5.22 4.56 7.09
C GLN A 72 -4.93 3.27 6.30
N TRP A 73 -3.98 3.32 5.36
CA TRP A 73 -3.64 2.24 4.44
C TRP A 73 -2.40 1.42 4.88
N ALA A 74 -1.95 1.60 6.12
CA ALA A 74 -0.73 0.98 6.65
C ALA A 74 -1.01 0.04 7.83
N ARG A 75 -1.98 -0.87 7.66
CA ARG A 75 -2.08 -2.07 8.49
C ARG A 75 -1.75 -3.28 7.64
#